data_AF-A0A2T1EBJ0-F1
#
_entry.id   AF-A0A2T1EBJ0-F1
#
_cell.length_a   1.000
_cell.length_b   1.000
_cell.length_c   1.000
_cell.angle_alpha   90.00
_cell.angle_beta   90.00
_cell.angle_gamma   90.00
#
_symmetry.space_group_name_H-M   'P 1'
#
loop_
_entity.id
_entity.type
_entity.pdbx_description
1 polymer ?
#
loop_
_entity_poly.entity_id
_entity_poly.type
_entity_poly.pdbx_seq_one_letter_code
_entity_poly.pdbx_strand_id
1 'polypeptide(L)'
;MTQTNDISTEVGKSQKYVLNGSQLLTLACQQLETQVSLFEAGKILSACGLSDLNEYTPQQCDRFIEACTLIKQQGKTYQEIAIHFGVASSDDELIEKVHNLLGQVSSTQADLIRTALPKMAVEQLQEVKALFWRMTAKRLKKYVDSGQLEAEIRTASKSVLATSLGKYLGLLMPNSSPKKAKNLPG
;
A
#
# COMPACT_ATOMS: atom_id res chain seq x y z
N MET A 1 58.68 58.68 -31.67
CA MET A 1 57.22 58.50 -31.84
C MET A 1 56.97 57.03 -32.06
N THR A 2 56.10 56.44 -31.21
CA THR A 2 55.35 55.17 -31.32
C THR A 2 56.15 53.86 -31.47
N GLN A 3 56.14 52.94 -30.48
CA GLN A 3 55.08 51.91 -30.21
C GLN A 3 54.87 51.00 -31.44
N THR A 4 54.88 49.67 -31.39
CA THR A 4 54.56 48.70 -30.32
C THR A 4 55.23 47.35 -30.61
N ASN A 5 55.56 46.63 -29.53
CA ASN A 5 55.70 45.17 -29.53
C ASN A 5 54.36 44.54 -29.90
N ASP A 6 54.36 43.55 -30.80
CA ASP A 6 53.29 42.56 -30.87
C ASP A 6 53.84 41.18 -30.56
N ILE A 7 53.55 40.78 -29.33
CA ILE A 7 53.50 39.40 -28.85
C ILE A 7 52.26 38.79 -29.50
N SER A 8 52.41 37.73 -30.27
CA SER A 8 51.31 36.81 -30.58
C SER A 8 51.65 35.44 -30.02
N THR A 9 51.25 35.27 -28.77
CA THR A 9 50.97 34.00 -28.09
C THR A 9 49.99 33.17 -28.92
N GLU A 10 50.45 32.07 -29.51
CA GLU A 10 49.58 30.95 -29.86
C GLU A 10 49.55 29.95 -28.71
N VAL A 11 48.67 30.21 -27.74
CA VAL A 11 48.19 29.18 -26.80
C VAL A 11 46.72 28.99 -27.11
N GLY A 12 46.41 27.94 -27.89
CA GLY A 12 45.07 27.69 -28.38
C GLY A 12 44.83 26.25 -28.77
N LYS A 13 45.30 25.29 -27.96
CA LYS A 13 44.84 23.89 -28.04
C LYS A 13 44.14 23.52 -26.73
N SER A 14 42.90 23.98 -26.57
CA SER A 14 41.99 23.48 -25.53
C SER A 14 41.51 22.09 -25.95
N GLN A 15 42.38 21.14 -25.66
CA GLN A 15 42.20 19.72 -25.89
C GLN A 15 41.05 19.26 -24.96
N LYS A 16 39.97 18.77 -25.58
CA LYS A 16 38.74 18.33 -24.92
C LYS A 16 39.04 17.08 -24.08
N TYR A 17 39.21 17.24 -22.77
CA TYR A 17 39.35 16.12 -21.85
C TYR A 17 38.04 15.93 -21.08
N VAL A 18 37.45 14.76 -21.23
CA VAL A 18 36.46 14.23 -20.30
C VAL A 18 37.26 13.73 -19.10
N LEU A 19 37.02 14.33 -17.93
CA LEU A 19 37.84 14.09 -16.74
C LEU A 19 37.13 13.11 -15.80
N ASN A 20 37.86 12.11 -15.34
CA ASN A 20 37.36 11.16 -14.33
C ASN A 20 37.25 11.84 -12.96
N GLY A 21 36.38 11.36 -12.08
CA GLY A 21 36.19 11.93 -10.73
C GLY A 21 37.47 12.09 -9.90
N SER A 22 38.44 11.17 -10.03
CA SER A 22 39.76 11.29 -9.39
C SER A 22 40.65 12.39 -9.99
N GLN A 23 40.54 12.64 -11.29
CA GLN A 23 41.25 13.71 -11.99
C GLN A 23 40.64 15.08 -11.66
N LEU A 24 39.32 15.14 -11.50
CA LEU A 24 38.61 16.33 -11.04
C LEU A 24 39.07 16.77 -9.65
N LEU A 25 39.20 15.83 -8.72
CA LEU A 25 39.74 16.11 -7.37
C LEU A 25 41.20 16.55 -7.42
N THR A 26 42.00 15.92 -8.28
CA THR A 26 43.41 16.28 -8.43
C THR A 26 43.55 17.71 -8.98
N LEU A 27 42.72 18.10 -9.95
CA LEU A 27 42.70 19.46 -10.49
C LEU A 27 42.22 20.50 -9.48
N ALA A 28 41.16 20.19 -8.73
CA ALA A 28 40.68 21.07 -7.67
C ALA A 28 41.76 21.27 -6.58
N CYS A 29 42.41 20.20 -6.13
CA CYS A 29 43.50 20.28 -5.16
C CYS A 29 44.71 21.08 -5.70
N GLN A 30 45.02 20.98 -7.00
CA GLN A 30 46.09 21.74 -7.63
C GLN A 30 45.77 23.24 -7.74
N GLN A 31 44.52 23.60 -8.03
CA GLN A 31 44.12 25.00 -8.17
C GLN A 31 43.82 25.71 -6.85
N LEU A 32 43.39 24.97 -5.83
CA LEU A 32 43.00 25.53 -4.53
C LEU A 32 44.09 25.47 -3.47
N GLU A 33 45.24 24.85 -3.77
CA GLU A 33 46.35 24.59 -2.83
C GLU A 33 45.92 23.93 -1.50
N THR A 34 44.71 23.36 -1.46
CA THR A 34 44.08 22.78 -0.27
C THR A 34 43.53 21.40 -0.59
N GLN A 35 43.69 20.48 0.35
CA GLN A 35 43.19 19.11 0.20
C GLN A 35 41.68 19.08 0.38
N VAL A 36 40.98 18.61 -0.66
CA VAL A 36 39.55 18.28 -0.59
C VAL A 36 39.43 16.78 -0.34
N SER A 37 38.85 16.40 0.81
CA SER A 37 38.56 14.99 1.09
C SER A 37 37.46 14.49 0.16
N LEU A 38 37.46 13.19 -0.17
CA LEU A 38 36.43 12.58 -1.02
C LEU A 38 35.01 12.77 -0.44
N PHE A 39 34.88 12.78 0.88
CA PHE A 39 33.61 13.08 1.55
C PHE A 39 33.19 14.55 1.40
N GLU A 40 34.15 15.48 1.44
CA GLU A 40 33.86 16.89 1.17
C GLU A 40 33.47 17.07 -0.29
N ALA A 41 34.20 16.47 -1.22
CA ALA A 41 33.89 16.54 -2.64
C ALA A 41 32.46 16.07 -2.97
N GLY A 42 31.99 14.98 -2.34
CA GLY A 42 30.61 14.52 -2.50
C GLY A 42 29.58 15.57 -2.04
N LYS A 43 29.86 16.30 -0.95
CA LYS A 43 29.00 17.41 -0.50
C LYS A 43 29.06 18.61 -1.45
N ILE A 44 30.22 18.90 -2.01
CA ILE A 44 30.41 20.01 -2.97
C ILE A 44 29.69 19.69 -4.28
N LEU A 45 29.83 18.47 -4.80
CA LEU A 45 29.12 17.99 -5.99
C LEU A 45 27.61 18.13 -5.81
N SER A 46 27.08 17.66 -4.68
CA SER A 46 25.66 17.81 -4.34
C SER A 46 25.24 19.29 -4.27
N ALA A 47 26.04 20.14 -3.63
CA ALA A 47 25.76 21.57 -3.51
C ALA A 47 25.80 22.32 -4.85
N CYS A 48 26.62 21.91 -5.83
CA CYS A 48 26.62 22.49 -7.18
C CYS A 48 25.72 21.73 -8.18
N GLY A 49 24.93 20.77 -7.70
CA GLY A 49 23.91 20.06 -8.50
C GLY A 49 24.48 19.04 -9.46
N LEU A 50 25.71 18.60 -9.21
CA LEU A 50 26.38 17.56 -9.96
C LEU A 50 26.15 16.21 -9.29
N SER A 51 25.70 15.24 -10.07
CA SER A 51 25.63 13.84 -9.64
C SER A 51 27.01 13.22 -9.64
N ASP A 52 27.19 12.15 -8.84
CA ASP A 52 28.42 11.37 -8.86
C ASP A 52 28.51 10.59 -10.18
N LEU A 53 29.22 11.15 -11.14
CA LEU A 53 29.43 10.61 -12.48
C LEU A 53 30.86 10.07 -12.61
N ASN A 54 31.02 9.00 -13.39
CA ASN A 54 32.35 8.49 -13.73
C ASN A 54 33.14 9.52 -14.56
N GLU A 55 32.44 10.31 -15.38
CA GLU A 55 33.01 11.24 -16.35
C GLU A 55 32.31 12.60 -16.26
N TYR A 56 33.09 13.66 -16.09
CA TYR A 56 32.61 15.04 -16.03
C TYR A 56 33.01 15.81 -17.30
N THR A 57 32.07 16.61 -17.80
CA THR A 57 32.33 17.57 -18.87
C THR A 57 33.14 18.77 -18.35
N PRO A 58 33.84 19.52 -19.21
CA PRO A 58 34.62 20.69 -18.78
C PRO A 58 33.79 21.72 -18.01
N GLN A 59 32.55 21.97 -18.45
CA GLN A 59 31.62 22.89 -17.80
C GLN A 59 31.23 22.44 -16.38
N GLN A 60 31.13 21.12 -16.16
CA GLN A 60 30.89 20.56 -14.83
C GLN A 60 32.14 20.63 -13.96
N CYS A 61 33.33 20.47 -14.56
CA CYS A 61 34.60 20.65 -13.86
C CYS A 61 34.77 22.09 -13.38
N ASP A 62 34.49 23.08 -14.24
CA ASP A 62 34.56 24.50 -13.90
C ASP A 62 33.59 24.84 -12.77
N ARG A 63 32.35 24.34 -12.83
CA ARG A 63 31.37 24.48 -11.73
C ARG A 63 31.86 23.88 -10.41
N PHE A 64 32.50 22.72 -10.45
CA PHE A 64 33.03 22.08 -9.25
C PHE A 64 34.22 22.86 -8.65
N ILE A 65 35.12 23.37 -9.50
CA ILE A 65 36.25 24.20 -9.06
C ILE A 65 35.75 25.52 -8.48
N GLU A 66 34.78 26.15 -9.12
CA GLU A 66 34.13 27.37 -8.63
C GLU A 66 33.46 27.11 -7.27
N ALA A 67 32.71 26.03 -7.12
CA ALA A 67 32.09 25.65 -5.85
C ALA A 67 33.15 25.39 -4.75
N CYS A 68 34.25 24.70 -5.07
CA CYS A 68 35.37 24.52 -4.14
C CYS A 68 35.99 25.88 -3.71
N THR A 69 36.10 26.81 -4.65
CA THR A 69 36.63 28.18 -4.41
C THR A 69 35.73 28.96 -3.48
N LEU A 70 34.42 28.91 -3.68
CA LEU A 70 33.44 29.55 -2.81
C LEU A 70 33.50 29.02 -1.37
N ILE A 71 33.76 27.72 -1.17
CA ILE A 71 33.85 27.12 0.17
C ILE A 71 35.17 27.45 0.85
N LYS A 72 36.28 27.17 0.17
CA LYS A 72 37.60 27.19 0.80
C LYS A 72 38.20 28.60 0.87
N GLN A 73 37.93 29.46 -0.12
CA GLN A 73 38.49 30.82 -0.14
C GLN A 73 37.51 31.86 0.40
N GLN A 74 36.21 31.71 0.15
CA GLN A 74 35.18 32.67 0.60
C GLN A 74 34.43 32.22 1.85
N GLY A 75 34.65 31.00 2.34
CA GLY A 75 34.02 30.49 3.56
C GLY A 75 32.51 30.28 3.45
N LYS A 76 31.95 30.20 2.23
CA LYS A 76 30.51 30.01 2.04
C LYS A 76 30.07 28.61 2.47
N THR A 77 28.83 28.54 2.95
CA THR A 77 28.19 27.28 3.32
C THR A 77 27.70 26.51 2.10
N TYR A 78 27.54 25.19 2.23
CA TYR A 78 26.98 24.35 1.16
C TYR A 78 25.59 24.80 0.70
N GLN A 79 24.79 25.38 1.60
CA GLN A 79 23.45 25.88 1.30
C GLN A 79 23.48 27.15 0.43
N GLU A 80 24.38 28.09 0.73
CA GLU A 80 24.58 29.29 -0.09
C GLU A 80 25.09 28.94 -1.49
N ILE A 81 25.85 27.87 -1.62
CA ILE A 81 26.34 27.34 -2.90
C ILE A 81 25.20 26.69 -3.67
N ALA A 82 24.36 25.89 -3.00
CA ALA A 82 23.15 25.36 -3.62
C ALA A 82 22.23 26.46 -4.12
N ILE A 83 22.13 27.59 -3.41
CA ILE A 83 21.39 28.77 -3.88
C ILE A 83 22.11 29.43 -5.06
N HIS A 84 23.43 29.61 -4.98
CA HIS A 84 24.26 30.22 -6.04
C HIS A 84 24.16 29.48 -7.38
N PHE A 85 24.12 28.14 -7.34
CA PHE A 85 24.00 27.29 -8.52
C PHE A 85 22.55 26.95 -8.89
N GLY A 86 21.56 27.46 -8.14
CA GLY A 86 20.13 27.22 -8.40
C GLY A 86 19.67 25.78 -8.14
N VAL A 87 20.41 25.06 -7.29
CA VAL A 87 20.22 23.65 -6.92
C VAL A 87 19.30 23.50 -5.71
N ALA A 88 19.20 24.55 -4.90
CA ALA A 88 18.28 24.57 -3.77
C ALA A 88 16.86 24.33 -4.29
N SER A 89 16.35 23.12 -4.07
CA SER A 89 14.93 22.81 -4.26
C SER A 89 14.18 23.80 -3.37
N SER A 90 13.35 24.63 -3.99
CA SER A 90 12.39 25.45 -3.25
C SER A 90 11.67 24.55 -2.26
N ASP A 91 11.52 24.98 -1.01
CA ASP A 91 10.77 24.23 0.00
C ASP A 91 9.36 23.86 -0.53
N ASP A 92 8.82 24.63 -1.48
CA ASP A 92 7.57 24.34 -2.18
C ASP A 92 7.61 23.05 -3.02
N GLU A 93 8.72 22.72 -3.68
CA GLU A 93 8.84 21.47 -4.47
C GLU A 93 8.89 20.24 -3.58
N LEU A 94 9.50 20.36 -2.40
CA LEU A 94 9.55 19.29 -1.41
C LEU A 94 8.17 19.07 -0.79
N ILE A 95 7.44 20.15 -0.50
CA ILE A 95 6.06 20.08 0.01
C ILE A 95 5.13 19.42 -1.02
N GLU A 96 5.24 19.76 -2.29
CA GLU A 96 4.49 19.14 -3.39
C GLU A 96 4.78 17.63 -3.50
N LYS A 97 6.06 17.23 -3.46
CA LYS A 97 6.46 15.82 -3.50
C LYS A 97 5.95 15.04 -2.30
N VAL A 98 6.02 15.61 -1.10
CA VAL A 98 5.48 14.99 0.13
C VAL A 98 3.96 14.84 0.03
N HIS A 99 3.25 15.86 -0.46
CA HIS A 99 1.80 15.81 -0.64
C HIS A 99 1.38 14.75 -1.67
N ASN A 100 2.13 14.63 -2.78
CA ASN A 100 1.88 13.64 -3.82
C ASN A 100 2.13 12.21 -3.31
N LEU A 101 3.23 12.00 -2.58
CA LEU A 101 3.54 10.72 -1.93
C LEU A 101 2.47 10.33 -0.89
N LEU A 102 2.01 11.30 -0.07
CA LEU A 102 0.95 11.06 0.91
C LEU A 102 -0.38 10.67 0.25
N GLY A 103 -0.71 11.30 -0.88
CA GLY A 103 -1.87 10.95 -1.70
C GLY A 103 -1.78 9.53 -2.26
N GLN A 104 -0.60 9.12 -2.74
CA GLN A 104 -0.38 7.77 -3.29
C GLN A 104 -0.44 6.67 -2.23
N VAL A 105 0.11 6.92 -1.03
CA VAL A 105 0.06 5.97 0.09
C VAL A 105 -1.38 5.83 0.62
N SER A 106 -2.11 6.94 0.74
CA SER A 106 -3.50 6.92 1.19
C SER A 106 -4.41 6.14 0.24
N SER A 107 -4.27 6.34 -1.08
CA SER A 107 -5.07 5.64 -2.07
C SER A 107 -4.76 4.13 -2.12
N THR A 108 -3.49 3.75 -2.11
CA THR A 108 -3.09 2.33 -2.10
C THR A 108 -3.53 1.62 -0.83
N GLN A 109 -3.43 2.27 0.34
CA GLN A 109 -3.89 1.68 1.59
C GLN A 109 -5.42 1.54 1.64
N ALA A 110 -6.17 2.50 1.11
CA ALA A 110 -7.63 2.41 1.01
C ALA A 110 -8.08 1.24 0.11
N ASP A 111 -7.37 0.98 -1.00
CA ASP A 111 -7.70 -0.12 -1.92
C ASP A 111 -7.32 -1.49 -1.36
N LEU A 112 -6.24 -1.58 -0.59
CA LEU A 112 -5.89 -2.79 0.18
C LEU A 112 -6.98 -3.11 1.23
N ILE A 113 -7.46 -2.09 1.95
CA ILE A 113 -8.54 -2.27 2.94
C ILE A 113 -9.85 -2.68 2.27
N ARG A 114 -10.23 -2.04 1.15
CA ARG A 114 -11.44 -2.37 0.38
C ARG A 114 -11.46 -3.82 -0.12
N THR A 115 -10.30 -4.37 -0.47
CA THR A 115 -10.19 -5.74 -0.99
C THR A 115 -10.05 -6.79 0.11
N ALA A 116 -9.46 -6.43 1.26
CA ALA A 116 -9.27 -7.34 2.39
C ALA A 116 -10.54 -7.53 3.26
N LEU A 117 -11.29 -6.46 3.53
CA LEU A 117 -12.47 -6.50 4.40
C LEU A 117 -13.54 -7.51 3.95
N PRO A 118 -13.93 -7.57 2.66
CA PRO A 118 -14.92 -8.54 2.20
C PRO A 118 -14.43 -9.99 2.31
N LYS A 119 -13.13 -10.24 2.10
CA LYS A 119 -12.56 -11.60 2.18
C LYS A 119 -12.61 -12.13 3.60
N MET A 120 -12.21 -11.30 4.57
CA MET A 120 -12.27 -11.64 5.99
C MET A 120 -13.72 -11.89 6.45
N ALA A 121 -14.67 -11.10 5.98
CA ALA A 121 -16.08 -11.30 6.28
C ALA A 121 -16.64 -12.63 5.69
N VAL A 122 -16.21 -13.01 4.48
CA VAL A 122 -16.61 -14.28 3.85
C VAL A 122 -16.01 -15.49 4.58
N GLU A 123 -14.73 -15.42 4.97
CA GLU A 123 -14.06 -16.49 5.74
C GLU A 123 -14.75 -16.72 7.09
N GLN A 124 -15.04 -15.66 7.84
CA GLN A 124 -15.77 -15.77 9.10
C GLN A 124 -17.18 -16.36 8.92
N LEU A 125 -17.89 -15.97 7.86
CA LEU A 125 -19.22 -16.52 7.56
C LEU A 125 -19.15 -18.02 7.21
N GLN A 126 -18.10 -18.45 6.51
CA GLN A 126 -17.88 -19.87 6.19
C GLN A 126 -17.59 -20.69 7.45
N GLU A 127 -16.80 -20.15 8.39
CA GLU A 127 -16.54 -20.81 9.67
C GLU A 127 -17.80 -20.95 10.52
N VAL A 128 -18.61 -19.89 10.62
CA VAL A 128 -19.90 -19.92 11.33
C VAL A 128 -20.83 -20.94 10.69
N LYS A 129 -20.90 -20.98 9.36
CA LYS A 129 -21.69 -21.98 8.61
C LYS A 129 -21.22 -23.40 8.90
N ALA A 130 -19.91 -23.66 8.89
CA ALA A 130 -19.36 -24.97 9.19
C ALA A 130 -19.65 -25.40 10.64
N LEU A 131 -19.53 -24.47 11.59
CA LEU A 131 -19.86 -24.71 12.99
C LEU A 131 -21.33 -25.07 13.17
N PHE A 132 -22.23 -24.31 12.55
CA PHE A 132 -23.67 -24.59 12.55
C PHE A 132 -23.97 -25.98 11.99
N TRP A 133 -23.39 -26.36 10.86
CA TRP A 133 -23.56 -27.69 10.28
C TRP A 133 -23.06 -28.80 11.22
N ARG A 134 -21.90 -28.64 11.85
CA ARG A 134 -21.40 -29.63 12.83
C ARG A 134 -22.34 -29.77 14.02
N MET A 135 -22.83 -28.65 14.57
CA MET A 135 -23.75 -28.68 15.72
C MET A 135 -25.07 -29.33 15.36
N THR A 136 -25.66 -28.96 14.22
CA THR A 136 -26.93 -29.51 13.73
C THR A 136 -26.79 -30.99 13.41
N ALA A 137 -25.71 -31.41 12.74
CA ALA A 137 -25.44 -32.83 12.47
C ALA A 137 -25.26 -33.63 13.77
N LYS A 138 -24.54 -33.09 14.75
CA LYS A 138 -24.36 -33.73 16.06
C LYS A 138 -25.69 -33.86 16.81
N ARG A 139 -26.55 -32.84 16.76
CA ARG A 139 -27.88 -32.87 17.39
C ARG A 139 -28.80 -33.87 16.70
N LEU A 140 -28.84 -33.86 15.37
CA LEU A 140 -29.62 -34.79 14.58
C LEU A 140 -29.16 -36.23 14.83
N LYS A 141 -27.85 -36.46 14.83
CA LYS A 141 -27.29 -37.77 15.17
C LYS A 141 -27.75 -38.23 16.55
N LYS A 142 -27.65 -37.39 17.58
CA LYS A 142 -28.15 -37.72 18.92
C LYS A 142 -29.65 -38.04 18.94
N TYR A 143 -30.42 -37.35 18.12
CA TYR A 143 -31.87 -37.51 18.03
C TYR A 143 -32.29 -38.81 17.30
N VAL A 144 -31.47 -39.24 16.35
CA VAL A 144 -31.56 -40.56 15.70
C VAL A 144 -31.10 -41.65 16.67
N ASP A 145 -29.89 -41.52 17.23
CA ASP A 145 -29.29 -42.52 18.13
C ASP A 145 -30.11 -42.74 19.42
N SER A 146 -30.84 -41.71 19.89
CA SER A 146 -31.74 -41.83 21.06
C SER A 146 -33.06 -42.53 20.75
N GLY A 147 -33.32 -42.85 19.48
CA GLY A 147 -34.59 -43.40 19.01
C GLY A 147 -35.79 -42.47 19.11
N GLN A 148 -35.56 -41.19 19.47
CA GLN A 148 -36.63 -40.18 19.55
C GLN A 148 -37.25 -39.93 18.19
N LEU A 149 -36.43 -39.88 17.13
CA LEU A 149 -36.92 -39.75 15.76
C LEU A 149 -37.86 -40.90 15.38
N GLU A 150 -37.49 -42.15 15.65
CA GLU A 150 -38.35 -43.29 15.33
C GLU A 150 -39.61 -43.33 16.21
N ALA A 151 -39.53 -42.91 17.46
CA ALA A 151 -40.68 -42.82 18.35
C ALA A 151 -41.70 -41.78 17.87
N GLU A 152 -41.23 -40.62 17.41
CA GLU A 152 -42.09 -39.59 16.82
C GLU A 152 -42.67 -40.02 15.47
N ILE A 153 -41.86 -40.60 14.58
CA ILE A 153 -42.35 -41.15 13.31
C ILE A 153 -43.43 -42.22 13.56
N ARG A 154 -43.22 -43.11 14.53
CA ARG A 154 -44.18 -44.16 14.90
C ARG A 154 -45.46 -43.57 15.47
N THR A 155 -45.36 -42.52 16.29
CA THR A 155 -46.52 -41.84 16.89
C THR A 155 -47.32 -41.08 15.84
N ALA A 156 -46.64 -40.34 14.97
CA ALA A 156 -47.25 -39.67 13.82
C ALA A 156 -47.95 -40.68 12.89
N SER A 157 -47.29 -41.80 12.59
CA SER A 157 -47.87 -42.87 11.77
C SER A 157 -49.13 -43.47 12.41
N LYS A 158 -49.12 -43.72 13.71
CA LYS A 158 -50.32 -44.19 14.45
C LYS A 158 -51.45 -43.18 14.41
N SER A 159 -51.15 -41.89 14.56
CA SER A 159 -52.15 -40.81 14.49
C SER A 159 -52.79 -40.73 13.10
N VAL A 160 -51.99 -40.78 12.03
CA VAL A 160 -52.47 -40.78 10.64
C VAL A 160 -53.34 -42.00 10.35
N LEU A 161 -52.90 -43.19 10.79
CA LEU A 161 -53.69 -44.40 10.64
C LEU A 161 -55.01 -44.32 11.42
N ALA A 162 -55.00 -43.82 12.65
CA ALA A 162 -56.22 -43.63 13.46
C ALA A 162 -57.19 -42.62 12.83
N THR A 163 -56.70 -41.52 12.26
CA THR A 163 -57.56 -40.56 11.52
C THR A 163 -58.07 -41.14 10.21
N SER A 164 -57.30 -41.98 9.52
CA SER A 164 -57.76 -42.67 8.32
C SER A 164 -58.80 -43.75 8.63
N LEU A 165 -58.57 -44.60 9.64
CA LEU A 165 -59.50 -45.64 10.09
C LEU A 165 -60.77 -45.06 10.73
N GLY A 166 -60.65 -43.96 11.48
CA GLY A 166 -61.81 -43.25 12.04
C GLY A 166 -62.74 -42.69 10.95
N LYS A 167 -62.20 -42.32 9.78
CA LYS A 167 -63.00 -41.93 8.61
C LYS A 167 -63.73 -43.12 7.96
N TYR A 168 -63.14 -44.31 7.96
CA TYR A 168 -63.78 -45.51 7.41
C TYR A 168 -64.78 -46.17 8.39
N LEU A 169 -64.52 -46.12 9.70
CA LEU A 169 -65.43 -46.64 10.74
C LEU A 169 -66.60 -45.70 11.03
N GLY A 170 -66.44 -44.38 10.82
CA GLY A 170 -67.54 -43.41 10.88
C GLY A 170 -68.57 -43.54 9.75
N LEU A 171 -68.29 -44.35 8.73
CA LEU A 171 -69.21 -44.68 7.63
C LEU A 171 -70.04 -45.96 7.87
N LEU A 172 -69.78 -46.70 8.95
CA LEU A 172 -70.40 -48.01 9.20
C LEU A 172 -71.32 -48.07 10.44
N MET A 173 -71.59 -46.94 11.10
CA MET A 173 -72.58 -46.90 12.17
C MET A 173 -73.90 -46.29 11.66
N PRO A 174 -75.01 -47.05 11.61
CA PRO A 174 -76.29 -46.50 11.24
C PRO A 174 -76.76 -45.53 12.32
N ASN A 175 -77.13 -44.35 11.83
CA ASN A 175 -77.64 -43.20 12.56
C ASN A 175 -78.95 -43.57 13.30
N SER A 176 -78.87 -43.90 14.60
CA SER A 176 -80.07 -44.01 15.46
C SER A 176 -80.19 -42.77 16.35
N SER A 177 -80.95 -41.78 15.90
CA SER A 177 -81.32 -40.60 16.68
C SER A 177 -82.31 -40.95 17.79
N PRO A 178 -82.22 -40.35 19.00
CA PRO A 178 -83.39 -40.18 19.85
C PRO A 178 -84.00 -38.80 19.63
N LYS A 179 -85.32 -38.79 19.39
CA LYS A 179 -86.15 -37.60 19.22
C LYS A 179 -86.22 -36.77 20.50
N LYS A 180 -86.23 -35.44 20.32
CA LYS A 180 -86.58 -34.40 21.31
C LYS A 180 -87.87 -34.73 22.08
N ALA A 181 -87.88 -34.43 23.38
CA ALA A 181 -89.08 -33.97 24.07
C ALA A 181 -88.73 -32.65 24.79
N LYS A 182 -89.33 -31.57 24.29
CA LYS A 182 -89.52 -30.31 25.00
C LYS A 182 -90.34 -30.58 26.27
N ASN A 183 -90.08 -29.87 27.36
CA ASN A 183 -91.10 -29.17 28.17
C ASN A 183 -90.42 -28.36 29.31
N LEU A 184 -90.52 -27.04 29.20
CA LEU A 184 -90.70 -26.07 30.30
C LEU A 184 -92.18 -25.64 30.23
N PRO A 185 -92.81 -24.96 31.21
CA PRO A 185 -92.26 -24.29 32.42
C PRO A 185 -93.08 -24.53 33.71
N GLY A 186 -92.63 -23.92 34.82
CA GLY A 186 -93.36 -23.80 36.09
C GLY A 186 -92.42 -23.40 37.22
#